data_AF-A0A2M7EPB2-F1
#
_entry.id   AF-A0A2M7EPB2-F1
#
_cell.length_a   1.000
_cell.length_b   1.000
_cell.length_c   1.000
_cell.angle_alpha   90.00
_cell.angle_beta   90.00
_cell.angle_gamma   90.00
#
_symmetry.space_group_name_H-M   'P 1'
#
loop_
_entity.id
_entity.type
_entity.pdbx_description
1 polymer ?
#
loop_
_entity_poly.entity_id
_entity_poly.type
_entity_poly.pdbx_seq_one_letter_code
_entity_poly.pdbx_strand_id
1 'polypeptide(L)'
;MTRARKLLRLSELASLKADRAKAELAAARTPVDRLSAEIGALRVARLTRAAETPDPIGAAARTAWLRQTDRQLRDLMADLARVRIVMEDKLDAARIEEGRRQVLEKLKNQAS
;
A
#
# COMPACT_ATOMS: atom_id res chain seq x y z
N MET A 1 1.33 1.75 -42.89
CA MET A 1 1.47 0.81 -41.76
C MET A 1 0.18 0.00 -41.66
N THR A 2 0.24 -1.34 -41.62
CA THR A 2 -0.99 -2.18 -41.59
C THR A 2 -1.69 -2.11 -40.23
N ARG A 3 -3.01 -2.35 -40.20
CA ARG A 3 -3.81 -2.41 -38.97
C ARG A 3 -3.24 -3.40 -37.96
N ALA A 4 -2.82 -4.57 -38.41
CA ALA A 4 -2.17 -5.60 -37.59
C ALA A 4 -0.88 -5.09 -36.93
N ARG A 5 -0.01 -4.41 -37.70
CA ARG A 5 1.25 -3.85 -37.16
C ARG A 5 1.01 -2.71 -36.14
N LYS A 6 -0.08 -1.94 -36.30
CA LYS A 6 -0.52 -0.95 -35.31
C LYS A 6 -0.96 -1.61 -34.01
N LEU A 7 -1.79 -2.64 -34.10
CA LEU A 7 -2.30 -3.38 -32.95
C LEU A 7 -1.19 -4.08 -32.18
N LEU A 8 -0.22 -4.69 -32.87
CA LEU A 8 0.95 -5.29 -32.24
C LEU A 8 1.70 -4.28 -31.36
N ARG A 9 2.06 -3.13 -31.93
CA ARG A 9 2.79 -2.07 -31.20
C ARG A 9 2.00 -1.49 -30.03
N LEU A 10 0.68 -1.35 -30.18
CA LEU A 10 -0.19 -0.92 -29.09
C LEU A 10 -0.27 -1.97 -27.97
N SER A 11 -0.31 -3.26 -28.30
CA SER A 11 -0.34 -4.36 -27.33
C SER A 11 0.96 -4.46 -26.54
N GLU A 12 2.10 -4.28 -27.21
CA GLU A 12 3.43 -4.22 -26.57
C GLU A 12 3.49 -3.06 -25.57
N LEU A 13 3.05 -1.86 -25.99
CA LEU A 13 3.01 -0.69 -25.12
C LEU A 13 2.07 -0.89 -23.92
N ALA A 14 0.90 -1.50 -24.14
CA ALA A 14 -0.05 -1.77 -23.06
C ALA A 14 0.47 -2.80 -22.06
N SER A 15 1.22 -3.80 -22.53
CA SER A 15 1.91 -4.75 -21.66
C SER A 15 2.94 -4.05 -20.77
N LEU A 16 3.81 -3.21 -21.36
CA LEU A 16 4.79 -2.43 -20.59
C LEU A 16 4.14 -1.52 -19.55
N LYS A 17 3.02 -0.87 -19.89
CA LYS A 17 2.27 -0.02 -18.95
C LYS A 17 1.65 -0.81 -17.82
N ALA A 18 1.06 -1.97 -18.11
CA ALA A 18 0.49 -2.84 -17.09
C ALA A 18 1.56 -3.37 -16.12
N ASP A 19 2.71 -3.78 -16.64
CA ASP A 19 3.83 -4.26 -15.81
C ASP A 19 4.39 -3.16 -14.93
N ARG A 20 4.57 -1.95 -15.50
CA ARG A 20 4.97 -0.78 -14.72
C ARG A 20 3.97 -0.46 -13.61
N ALA A 21 2.67 -0.44 -13.92
CA ALA A 21 1.64 -0.11 -12.93
C ALA A 21 1.58 -1.16 -11.81
N LYS A 22 1.78 -2.45 -12.13
CA LYS A 22 1.92 -3.52 -11.13
C LYS A 22 3.15 -3.33 -10.24
N ALA A 23 4.29 -2.95 -10.81
CA ALA A 23 5.50 -2.65 -10.04
C ALA A 23 5.32 -1.45 -9.11
N GLU A 24 4.67 -0.38 -9.60
CA GLU A 24 4.36 0.80 -8.79
C GLU A 24 3.39 0.46 -7.63
N LEU A 25 2.38 -0.38 -7.88
CA LEU A 25 1.48 -0.90 -6.85
C LEU A 25 2.23 -1.72 -5.80
N ALA A 26 3.13 -2.62 -6.23
CA ALA A 26 3.94 -3.42 -5.31
C ALA A 26 4.83 -2.53 -4.42
N ALA A 27 5.45 -1.50 -5.00
CA ALA A 27 6.24 -0.52 -4.25
C ALA A 27 5.38 0.28 -3.26
N ALA A 28 4.16 0.66 -3.64
CA ALA A 28 3.23 1.36 -2.75
C ALA A 28 2.68 0.48 -1.62
N ARG A 29 2.69 -0.85 -1.78
CA ARG A 29 2.28 -1.81 -0.75
C ARG A 29 3.30 -1.90 0.40
N THR A 30 4.59 -1.82 0.10
CA THR A 30 5.67 -1.92 1.10
C THR A 30 5.51 -0.99 2.31
N PRO A 31 5.26 0.33 2.16
CA PRO A 31 5.07 1.21 3.31
C PRO A 31 3.79 0.90 4.09
N VAL A 32 2.71 0.45 3.43
CA VAL A 32 1.46 0.03 4.09
C VAL A 32 1.72 -1.15 5.01
N ASP A 33 2.43 -2.17 4.53
CA ASP A 33 2.73 -3.37 5.30
C ASP A 33 3.68 -3.05 6.47
N ARG A 34 4.71 -2.23 6.24
CA ARG A 34 5.63 -1.76 7.28
C ARG A 34 4.88 -1.02 8.40
N LEU A 35 4.08 0.00 8.05
CA LEU A 35 3.36 0.81 9.05
C LEU A 35 2.33 -0.04 9.80
N SER A 36 1.65 -0.97 9.11
CA SER A 36 0.71 -1.89 9.75
C SER A 36 1.42 -2.78 10.79
N ALA A 37 2.61 -3.29 10.48
CA ALA A 37 3.41 -4.07 11.40
C ALA A 37 3.90 -3.24 12.60
N GLU A 38 4.38 -2.01 12.37
CA GLU A 38 4.83 -1.09 13.42
C GLU A 38 3.69 -0.72 14.39
N ILE A 39 2.50 -0.39 13.86
CA ILE A 39 1.30 -0.14 14.66
C ILE A 39 0.92 -1.38 15.47
N GLY A 40 0.98 -2.57 14.86
CA GLY A 40 0.70 -3.83 15.54
C GLY A 40 1.63 -4.06 16.74
N ALA A 41 2.93 -3.93 16.51
CA ALA A 41 3.95 -4.08 17.56
C ALA A 41 3.76 -3.06 18.69
N LEU A 42 3.51 -1.79 18.35
CA LEU A 42 3.34 -0.73 19.33
C LEU A 42 2.06 -0.91 20.16
N ARG A 43 0.96 -1.39 19.55
CA ARG A 43 -0.27 -1.74 20.28
C ARG A 43 -0.04 -2.86 21.28
N VAL A 44 0.69 -3.91 20.89
CA VAL A 44 1.04 -5.01 21.79
C VAL A 44 1.86 -4.49 22.95
N ALA A 45 2.95 -3.76 22.69
CA ALA A 45 3.80 -3.18 23.73
C ALA A 45 2.99 -2.27 24.68
N ARG A 46 2.08 -1.47 24.12
CA ARG A 46 1.19 -0.61 24.90
C ARG A 46 0.28 -1.41 25.82
N LEU A 47 -0.37 -2.45 25.31
CA LEU A 47 -1.28 -3.30 26.07
C LEU A 47 -0.55 -4.04 27.19
N THR A 48 0.62 -4.61 26.90
CA THR A 48 1.46 -5.27 27.90
C THR A 48 1.79 -4.31 29.03
N ARG A 49 2.30 -3.11 28.72
CA ARG A 49 2.65 -2.12 29.73
C ARG A 49 1.44 -1.54 30.46
N ALA A 50 0.28 -1.46 29.80
CA ALA A 50 -0.98 -1.07 30.43
C ALA A 50 -1.54 -2.14 31.38
N ALA A 51 -1.14 -3.41 31.26
CA ALA A 51 -1.53 -4.47 32.19
C ALA A 51 -0.63 -4.54 33.43
N GLU A 52 0.57 -3.97 33.38
CA GLU A 52 1.48 -3.92 34.53
C GLU A 52 0.88 -3.10 35.67
N THR A 53 1.02 -3.61 36.89
CA THR A 53 0.75 -2.85 38.13
C THR A 53 2.03 -2.09 38.49
N PRO A 54 2.09 -0.76 38.29
CA PRO A 54 3.30 -0.01 38.61
C PRO A 54 3.44 0.15 40.12
N ASP A 55 4.67 0.15 40.61
CA ASP A 55 4.96 0.72 41.92
C ASP A 55 4.68 2.24 41.92
N PRO A 56 4.50 2.87 43.09
CA PRO A 56 4.16 4.30 43.18
C PRO A 56 5.17 5.24 42.52
N ILE A 57 6.46 4.85 42.46
CA ILE A 57 7.54 5.66 41.87
C ILE A 57 7.47 5.55 40.34
N GLY A 58 7.23 4.35 39.81
CA GLY A 58 7.10 4.06 38.38
C GLY A 58 5.76 4.47 37.77
N ALA A 59 4.73 4.74 38.57
CA ALA A 59 3.37 5.05 38.10
C ALA A 59 3.33 6.27 37.18
N ALA A 60 3.98 7.38 37.58
CA ALA A 60 4.02 8.61 36.79
C ALA A 60 4.75 8.41 35.45
N ALA A 61 5.89 7.71 35.46
CA ALA A 61 6.65 7.39 34.27
C ALA A 61 5.85 6.50 33.30
N ARG A 62 5.14 5.50 33.83
CA ARG A 62 4.24 4.64 33.03
C ARG A 62 3.11 5.44 32.39
N THR A 63 2.45 6.32 33.14
CA THR A 63 1.38 7.18 32.59
C THR A 63 1.92 8.11 31.49
N ALA A 64 3.09 8.72 31.69
CA ALA A 64 3.72 9.55 30.67
C ALA A 64 4.04 8.74 29.40
N TRP A 65 4.59 7.54 29.56
CA TRP A 65 4.87 6.62 28.47
C TRP A 65 3.60 6.24 27.69
N LEU A 66 2.53 5.83 28.38
CA LEU A 66 1.26 5.48 27.73
C LEU A 66 0.69 6.63 26.89
N ARG A 67 0.72 7.87 27.41
CA ARG A 67 0.29 9.06 26.67
C ARG A 67 1.16 9.34 25.45
N GLN A 68 2.47 9.14 25.56
CA GLN A 68 3.38 9.29 24.43
C GLN A 68 3.09 8.23 23.36
N THR A 69 2.93 6.98 23.76
CA THR A 69 2.58 5.87 22.86
C THR A 69 1.23 6.11 22.19
N ASP A 70 0.24 6.67 22.88
CA ASP A 70 -1.06 7.05 22.31
C ASP A 70 -0.96 8.17 21.27
N ARG A 71 0.01 9.09 21.41
CA ARG A 71 0.32 10.07 20.35
C ARG A 71 0.97 9.39 19.15
N GLN A 72 2.02 8.61 19.39
CA GLN A 72 2.73 7.90 18.33
C GLN A 72 1.80 6.96 17.53
N LEU A 73 0.88 6.26 18.18
CA LEU A 73 -0.12 5.43 17.49
C LEU A 73 -1.04 6.26 16.60
N ARG A 74 -1.46 7.45 17.04
CA ARG A 74 -2.29 8.34 16.22
C ARG A 74 -1.51 8.84 15.01
N ASP A 75 -0.26 9.23 15.19
CA ASP A 75 0.59 9.71 14.11
C ASP A 75 0.84 8.59 13.08
N LEU A 76 1.24 7.39 13.53
CA LEU A 76 1.42 6.22 12.65
C LEU A 76 0.14 5.83 11.93
N MET A 77 -1.03 5.90 12.58
CA MET A 77 -2.32 5.63 11.94
C MET A 77 -2.66 6.67 10.88
N ALA A 78 -2.36 7.95 11.13
CA ALA A 78 -2.53 9.01 10.13
C ALA A 78 -1.59 8.80 8.94
N ASP A 79 -0.34 8.38 9.19
CA ASP A 79 0.63 8.04 8.14
C ASP A 79 0.16 6.85 7.31
N LEU A 80 -0.34 5.80 7.97
CA LEU A 80 -0.90 4.62 7.31
C LEU A 80 -2.08 5.01 6.40
N ALA A 81 -2.96 5.89 6.86
CA ALA A 81 -4.07 6.37 6.05
C ALA A 81 -3.58 7.08 4.78
N ARG A 82 -2.56 7.94 4.90
CA ARG A 82 -1.99 8.65 3.74
C ARG A 82 -1.35 7.71 2.72
N VAL A 83 -0.56 6.74 3.16
CA VAL A 83 0.06 5.78 2.22
C VAL A 83 -0.95 4.80 1.62
N ARG A 84 -2.05 4.50 2.32
CA ARG A 84 -3.13 3.68 1.78
C ARG A 84 -3.84 4.37 0.62
N ILE A 85 -4.12 5.66 0.71
CA ILE A 85 -4.69 6.44 -0.40
C ILE A 85 -3.80 6.30 -1.64
N VAL A 86 -2.49 6.50 -1.48
CA VAL A 86 -1.54 6.32 -2.60
C VAL A 86 -1.55 4.90 -3.15
N MET A 87 -1.60 3.88 -2.28
CA MET A 87 -1.66 2.48 -2.71
C MET A 87 -2.96 2.15 -3.46
N GLU A 88 -4.08 2.72 -3.04
CA GLU A 88 -5.39 2.58 -3.69
C GLU A 88 -5.38 3.23 -5.08
N ASP A 89 -4.81 4.43 -5.22
CA ASP A 89 -4.62 5.08 -6.53
C ASP A 89 -3.77 4.21 -7.48
N LYS A 90 -2.70 3.59 -6.95
CA LYS A 90 -1.85 2.67 -7.73
C LYS A 90 -2.58 1.38 -8.09
N LEU A 91 -3.46 0.90 -7.21
CA LEU A 91 -4.27 -0.29 -7.48
C LEU A 91 -5.24 -0.03 -8.64
N ASP A 92 -5.89 1.12 -8.65
CA ASP A 92 -6.81 1.49 -9.71
C ASP A 92 -6.08 1.74 -11.03
N ALA A 93 -4.92 2.40 -10.99
CA ALA A 93 -4.05 2.54 -12.17
C ALA A 93 -3.65 1.17 -12.74
N ALA A 94 -3.23 0.22 -11.89
CA ALA A 94 -2.87 -1.13 -12.32
C ALA A 94 -4.05 -1.88 -12.95
N ARG A 95 -5.27 -1.74 -12.38
CA ARG A 95 -6.50 -2.32 -12.94
C ARG A 95 -6.83 -1.74 -14.32
N ILE A 96 -6.73 -0.42 -14.47
CA ILE A 96 -7.00 0.26 -15.74
C ILE A 96 -6.02 -0.19 -16.83
N GLU A 97 -4.72 -0.21 -16.54
CA GLU A 97 -3.71 -0.62 -17.53
C GLU A 97 -3.82 -2.12 -17.86
N GLU A 98 -4.15 -2.97 -16.89
CA GLU A 98 -4.44 -4.39 -17.15
C GLU A 98 -5.68 -4.57 -18.04
N GLY A 99 -6.75 -3.80 -17.80
CA GLY A 99 -7.93 -3.81 -18.68
C GLY A 99 -7.60 -3.37 -20.11
N ARG A 100 -6.78 -2.32 -20.29
CA ARG A 100 -6.30 -1.87 -21.61
C ARG A 100 -5.51 -2.95 -22.33
N ARG A 101 -4.60 -3.62 -21.62
CA ARG A 101 -3.81 -4.75 -22.15
C ARG A 101 -4.73 -5.87 -22.65
N GLN A 102 -5.72 -6.27 -21.87
CA GLN A 102 -6.67 -7.32 -22.25
C GLN A 102 -7.51 -6.95 -23.48
N VAL A 103 -7.97 -5.71 -23.58
CA VAL A 103 -8.71 -5.23 -24.77
C VAL A 103 -7.84 -5.27 -26.02
N LEU A 104 -6.60 -4.79 -25.93
CA LEU A 104 -5.68 -4.77 -27.07
C LEU A 104 -5.26 -6.17 -27.51
N GLU A 105 -5.04 -7.09 -26.57
CA GLU A 105 -4.78 -8.51 -26.89
C GLU A 105 -5.97 -9.15 -27.62
N LYS A 106 -7.21 -8.88 -27.18
CA LYS A 106 -8.41 -9.35 -27.89
C LYS A 106 -8.49 -8.80 -29.32
N LEU A 107 -8.29 -7.49 -29.49
CA LEU A 107 -8.33 -6.85 -30.81
C LEU A 107 -7.22 -7.34 -31.74
N LYS A 108 -6.02 -7.60 -31.18
CA LYS A 108 -4.90 -8.18 -31.92
C LYS A 108 -5.26 -9.58 -32.42
N ASN A 109 -5.83 -10.43 -31.56
CA ASN A 109 -6.22 -11.79 -31.93
C ASN A 109 -7.36 -11.85 -32.95
N GLN A 110 -8.24 -10.85 -33.00
CA GLN A 110 -9.29 -10.73 -34.00
C GLN A 110 -8.81 -10.18 -35.35
N ALA A 111 -7.63 -9.57 -35.39
CA ALA A 111 -7.05 -8.94 -36.58
C ALA A 111 -5.89 -9.74 -37.20
N SER A 112 -5.48 -10.82 -36.52
CA SER A 112 -4.57 -11.87 -37.02
C SER A 112 -5.36 -12.96 -37.72
#